data_AF-A0A916DPF1-F1
#
_entry.id   AF-A0A916DPF1-F1
#
_cell.length_a   1.000
_cell.length_b   1.000
_cell.length_c   1.000
_cell.angle_alpha   90.00
_cell.angle_beta   90.00
_cell.angle_gamma   90.00
#
_symmetry.space_group_name_H-M   'P 1'
#
loop_
_entity.id
_entity.type
_entity.pdbx_description
1 polymer ?
#
loop_
_entity_poly.entity_id
_entity_poly.type
_entity_poly.pdbx_seq_one_letter_code
_entity_poly.pdbx_strand_id
1 'polypeptide(L)'
;MNHTLSILWACFDTTEPEFSASELASWPAADRKWLLEAGVLKETSAATLIACPSCEDGHVEEVLELPESAPRRFFIPCPDAVRVEIDLEGLRRWTVDVDTVAELIAGGLALTGPVKPVEPGRLWRLGTTRMGQSSREVVLFRQPDAEDGARIAAHIGQTGRPIVLFAGGEPPPSVWPGRTPACVALSRVLSHNGTGLQVDPFLLHDLVSRADDLQSQTHAIPIDPKSRKLVVRRQLKAELTSHLEDSNLVAAYRQHGSMREAATALTKERGKPVTKDMVQRAVTRAGGAKAVLNSEDSESVTRTVASHRRDKGGRF
;
A
#
# COMPACT_ATOMS: atom_id res chain seq x y z
N MET A 1 -19.51 -15.27 5.26
CA MET A 1 -18.21 -14.92 5.89
C MET A 1 -18.00 -15.86 7.06
N ASN A 2 -16.81 -16.42 7.21
CA ASN A 2 -16.47 -17.26 8.37
C ASN A 2 -16.46 -16.38 9.63
N HIS A 3 -17.10 -16.82 10.72
CA HIS A 3 -17.20 -16.08 11.98
C HIS A 3 -15.84 -15.63 12.52
N THR A 4 -14.81 -16.48 12.41
CA THR A 4 -13.44 -16.18 12.85
C THR A 4 -12.83 -15.00 12.10
N LEU A 5 -13.03 -14.92 10.77
CA LEU A 5 -12.56 -13.78 9.98
C LEU A 5 -13.34 -12.50 10.29
N SER A 6 -14.64 -12.62 10.60
CA SER A 6 -15.42 -11.45 11.01
C SER A 6 -14.87 -10.84 12.32
N ILE A 7 -14.50 -11.68 13.29
CA ILE A 7 -13.82 -11.23 14.52
C ILE A 7 -12.46 -10.60 14.16
N LEU A 8 -11.65 -11.27 13.33
CA LEU A 8 -10.35 -10.76 12.91
C LEU A 8 -10.47 -9.36 12.28
N TRP A 9 -11.41 -9.16 11.36
CA TRP A 9 -11.61 -7.86 10.69
C TRP A 9 -12.19 -6.79 11.60
N ALA A 10 -13.05 -7.17 12.55
CA ALA A 10 -13.51 -6.23 13.57
C ALA A 10 -12.34 -5.75 14.46
N CYS A 11 -11.47 -6.68 14.88
CA CYS A 11 -10.29 -6.37 15.67
C CYS A 11 -9.18 -5.69 14.86
N PHE A 12 -9.15 -5.87 13.53
CA PHE A 12 -8.11 -5.32 12.68
C PHE A 12 -8.07 -3.80 12.73
N ASP A 13 -9.19 -3.11 12.88
CA ASP A 13 -9.20 -1.64 13.02
C ASP A 13 -9.12 -1.18 14.50
N THR A 14 -9.00 -2.10 15.45
CA THR A 14 -8.77 -1.77 16.87
C THR A 14 -7.29 -1.50 17.12
N THR A 15 -6.99 -0.57 18.03
CA THR A 15 -5.63 -0.34 18.52
C THR A 15 -5.24 -1.51 19.41
N GLU A 16 -4.15 -2.20 19.06
CA GLU A 16 -3.56 -3.31 19.84
C GLU A 16 -4.60 -4.35 20.32
N PRO A 17 -5.30 -5.03 19.40
CA PRO A 17 -6.24 -6.08 19.81
C PRO A 17 -5.46 -7.22 20.47
N GLU A 18 -5.92 -7.66 21.63
CA GLU A 18 -5.37 -8.80 22.34
C GLU A 18 -6.42 -9.90 22.49
N PHE A 19 -5.98 -11.14 22.35
CA PHE A 19 -6.78 -12.34 22.56
C PHE A 19 -6.14 -13.18 23.66
N SER A 20 -6.97 -13.65 24.58
CA SER A 20 -6.60 -14.62 25.62
C SER A 20 -6.56 -16.06 25.07
N ALA A 21 -5.90 -16.96 25.81
CA ALA A 21 -5.89 -18.38 25.48
C ALA A 21 -7.30 -18.99 25.44
N SER A 22 -8.17 -18.60 26.38
CA SER A 22 -9.56 -19.02 26.43
C SER A 22 -10.38 -18.57 25.23
N GLU A 23 -10.18 -17.33 24.76
CA GLU A 23 -10.86 -16.82 23.58
C GLU A 23 -10.41 -17.57 22.32
N LEU A 24 -9.10 -17.76 22.12
CA LEU A 24 -8.61 -18.54 20.99
C LEU A 24 -9.06 -20.01 21.06
N ALA A 25 -9.18 -20.58 22.26
CA ALA A 25 -9.68 -21.94 22.44
C ALA A 25 -11.13 -22.10 21.96
N SER A 26 -11.95 -21.04 22.05
CA SER A 26 -13.35 -21.06 21.59
C SER A 26 -13.49 -21.00 20.07
N TRP A 27 -12.43 -20.60 19.34
CA TRP A 27 -12.44 -20.55 17.89
C TRP A 27 -12.36 -21.94 17.24
N PRO A 28 -12.91 -22.13 16.03
CA PRO A 28 -12.77 -23.38 15.28
C PRO A 28 -11.29 -23.79 15.15
N ALA A 29 -10.99 -25.05 15.50
CA ALA A 29 -9.62 -25.54 15.61
C ALA A 29 -8.80 -25.37 14.31
N ALA A 30 -9.43 -25.57 13.16
CA ALA A 30 -8.79 -25.38 11.85
C ALA A 30 -8.40 -23.91 11.61
N ASP A 31 -9.30 -22.97 11.93
CA ASP A 31 -9.04 -21.54 11.76
C ASP A 31 -7.96 -21.06 12.74
N ARG A 32 -8.04 -21.44 14.03
CA ARG A 32 -7.00 -21.12 15.02
C ARG A 32 -5.63 -21.62 14.58
N LYS A 33 -5.56 -22.88 14.15
CA LYS A 33 -4.31 -23.50 13.70
C LYS A 33 -3.73 -22.72 12.53
N TRP A 34 -4.54 -22.42 11.51
CA TRP A 34 -4.10 -21.65 10.36
C TRP A 34 -3.62 -20.25 10.75
N LEU A 35 -4.36 -19.51 11.58
CA LEU A 35 -3.98 -18.15 11.98
C LEU A 35 -2.63 -18.11 12.73
N LEU A 36 -2.35 -19.11 13.56
CA LEU A 36 -1.07 -19.23 14.26
C LEU A 36 0.06 -19.65 13.32
N GLU A 37 -0.16 -20.68 12.48
CA GLU A 37 0.86 -21.18 11.55
C GLU A 37 1.20 -20.19 10.44
N ALA A 38 0.21 -19.41 9.98
CA ALA A 38 0.40 -18.36 9.00
C ALA A 38 1.01 -17.08 9.60
N GLY A 39 1.19 -17.01 10.92
CA GLY A 39 1.72 -15.83 11.63
C GLY A 39 0.76 -14.66 11.72
N VAL A 40 -0.52 -14.84 11.36
CA VAL A 40 -1.55 -13.79 11.49
C VAL A 40 -1.77 -13.43 12.95
N LEU A 41 -1.76 -14.43 13.83
CA LEU A 41 -1.73 -14.22 15.27
C LEU A 41 -0.33 -14.51 15.80
N LYS A 42 0.25 -13.51 16.46
CA LYS A 42 1.54 -13.65 17.16
C LYS A 42 1.35 -13.52 18.66
N GLU A 43 2.11 -14.30 19.41
CA GLU A 43 2.16 -14.16 20.85
C GLU A 43 2.76 -12.79 21.23
N THR A 44 2.16 -12.13 22.21
CA THR A 44 2.61 -10.85 22.76
C THR A 44 3.00 -11.01 24.23
N SER A 45 3.28 -9.91 24.93
CA SER A 45 3.57 -9.92 26.36
C SER A 45 2.49 -10.65 27.15
N ALA A 46 2.92 -11.41 28.16
CA ALA A 46 1.99 -12.04 29.09
C ALA A 46 1.11 -10.98 29.77
N ALA A 47 -0.14 -11.38 30.04
CA ALA A 47 -1.10 -10.51 30.68
C ALA A 47 -0.66 -10.16 32.10
N THR A 48 -0.66 -8.87 32.41
CA THR A 48 -0.47 -8.35 33.77
C THR A 48 -1.81 -8.09 34.47
N LEU A 49 -2.91 -8.00 33.70
CA LEU A 49 -4.28 -7.96 34.21
C LEU A 49 -5.13 -9.02 33.52
N ILE A 50 -6.01 -9.68 34.28
CA ILE A 50 -6.92 -10.69 33.75
C ILE A 50 -8.30 -10.56 34.38
N ALA A 51 -9.34 -10.90 33.61
CA ALA A 51 -10.67 -11.15 34.16
C ALA A 51 -10.66 -12.45 34.97
N CYS A 52 -11.25 -12.43 36.16
CA CYS A 52 -11.28 -13.57 37.05
C CYS A 52 -12.13 -14.70 36.46
N PRO A 53 -11.58 -15.92 36.33
CA PRO A 53 -12.32 -17.05 35.77
C PRO A 53 -13.29 -17.72 36.76
N SER A 54 -13.31 -17.30 38.03
CA SER A 54 -14.04 -17.99 39.10
C SER A 54 -15.26 -17.25 39.63
N CYS A 55 -15.30 -15.92 39.57
CA CYS A 55 -16.48 -15.14 39.98
C CYS A 55 -17.42 -14.90 38.79
N GLU A 56 -18.71 -14.72 39.07
CA GLU A 56 -19.71 -14.43 38.04
C GLU A 56 -19.49 -13.06 37.38
N ASP A 57 -19.02 -12.07 38.15
CA ASP A 57 -18.81 -10.70 37.68
C ASP A 57 -17.62 -10.54 36.73
N GLY A 58 -16.75 -11.55 36.63
CA GLY A 58 -15.54 -11.52 35.79
C GLY A 58 -14.64 -10.32 36.08
N HIS A 59 -14.47 -9.95 37.35
CA HIS A 59 -13.72 -8.75 37.73
C HIS A 59 -12.26 -8.81 37.24
N VAL A 60 -11.70 -7.67 36.87
CA VAL A 60 -10.34 -7.59 36.30
C VAL A 60 -9.36 -7.20 37.39
N GLU A 61 -8.30 -8.00 37.58
CA GLU A 61 -7.29 -7.79 38.61
C GLU A 61 -5.87 -8.01 38.10
N GLU A 62 -4.92 -7.42 38.83
CA GLU A 62 -3.49 -7.60 38.58
C GLU A 62 -3.03 -9.01 38.94
N VAL A 63 -2.22 -9.59 38.06
CA VAL A 63 -1.59 -10.89 38.25
C VAL A 63 -0.40 -10.75 39.17
N LEU A 64 -0.45 -11.46 40.29
CA LEU A 64 0.60 -11.52 41.29
C LEU A 64 1.39 -12.82 41.16
N GLU A 65 2.72 -12.72 41.17
CA GLU A 65 3.61 -13.88 41.26
C GLU A 65 3.91 -14.19 42.72
N LEU A 66 3.81 -15.47 43.11
CA LEU A 66 4.21 -15.90 44.45
C LEU A 66 5.74 -15.94 44.54
N PRO A 67 6.38 -15.15 45.42
CA PRO A 67 7.83 -15.17 45.55
C PRO A 67 8.36 -16.55 45.94
N GLU A 68 9.51 -16.92 45.38
CA GLU A 68 10.27 -18.14 45.73
C GLU A 68 9.51 -19.47 45.50
N SER A 69 8.44 -19.46 44.70
CA SER A 69 7.74 -20.70 44.36
C SER A 69 8.43 -21.45 43.20
N ALA A 70 8.60 -22.77 43.37
CA ALA A 70 9.04 -23.68 42.30
C ALA A 70 8.02 -24.83 42.16
N PRO A 71 7.26 -24.92 41.06
CA PRO A 71 7.24 -24.01 39.89
C PRO A 71 6.71 -22.60 40.24
N ARG A 72 6.91 -21.64 39.33
CA ARG A 72 6.31 -20.29 39.45
C ARG A 72 4.79 -20.41 39.50
N ARG A 73 4.17 -19.70 40.43
CA ARG A 73 2.71 -19.69 40.64
C ARG A 73 2.21 -18.27 40.55
N PHE A 74 1.13 -18.09 39.81
CA PHE A 74 0.49 -16.81 39.60
C PHE A 74 -0.91 -16.83 40.20
N PHE A 75 -1.38 -15.68 40.69
CA PHE A 75 -2.71 -15.58 41.26
C PHE A 75 -3.29 -14.18 41.09
N ILE A 76 -4.60 -14.09 41.19
CA ILE A 76 -5.32 -12.83 41.34
C ILE A 76 -6.09 -12.81 42.67
N PRO A 77 -6.22 -11.65 43.33
CA PRO A 77 -7.20 -11.46 44.39
C PRO A 77 -8.62 -11.60 43.82
N CYS A 78 -9.51 -12.27 44.55
CA CYS A 78 -10.91 -12.39 44.17
C CYS A 78 -11.81 -12.12 45.37
N PRO A 79 -12.85 -11.27 45.27
CA PRO A 79 -13.74 -11.00 46.39
C PRO A 79 -14.50 -12.24 46.87
N ASP A 80 -14.83 -13.15 45.95
CA ASP A 80 -15.64 -14.35 46.25
C ASP A 80 -14.78 -15.54 46.66
N ALA A 81 -13.69 -15.78 45.92
CA ALA A 81 -12.81 -16.94 46.13
C ALA A 81 -11.57 -16.63 46.98
N VAL A 82 -11.41 -15.38 47.44
CA VAL A 82 -10.23 -14.81 48.13
C VAL A 82 -8.98 -14.76 47.23
N ARG A 83 -8.60 -15.88 46.62
CA ARG A 83 -7.47 -16.01 45.73
C ARG A 83 -7.75 -17.07 44.68
N VAL A 84 -7.52 -16.71 43.42
CA VAL A 84 -7.61 -17.63 42.29
C VAL A 84 -6.22 -17.83 41.72
N GLU A 85 -5.78 -19.09 41.62
CA GLU A 85 -4.52 -19.45 40.98
C GLU A 85 -4.69 -19.47 39.46
N ILE A 86 -3.69 -18.93 38.75
CA ILE A 86 -3.69 -18.76 37.30
C ILE A 86 -2.51 -19.54 36.76
N ASP A 87 -2.76 -20.36 35.75
CA ASP A 87 -1.72 -21.08 35.04
C ASP A 87 -1.00 -20.17 34.03
N LEU A 88 0.19 -20.59 33.61
CA LEU A 88 0.97 -19.87 32.61
C LEU A 88 0.21 -19.74 31.27
N GLU A 89 -0.63 -20.72 30.94
CA GLU A 89 -1.41 -20.70 29.70
C GLU A 89 -2.45 -19.58 29.69
N GLY A 90 -3.13 -19.34 30.81
CA GLY A 90 -4.11 -18.27 31.00
C GLY A 90 -3.51 -16.86 30.92
N LEU A 91 -2.20 -16.73 31.13
CA LEU A 91 -1.47 -15.46 30.98
C LEU A 91 -1.05 -15.17 29.54
N ARG A 92 -1.06 -16.17 28.64
CA ARG A 92 -0.63 -15.96 27.26
C ARG A 92 -1.61 -15.03 26.53
N ARG A 93 -1.05 -14.16 25.70
CA ARG A 93 -1.81 -13.21 24.88
C ARG A 93 -1.33 -13.27 23.44
N TRP A 94 -2.25 -13.05 22.52
CA TRP A 94 -1.95 -12.96 21.10
C TRP A 94 -2.50 -11.68 20.53
N THR A 95 -1.79 -11.11 19.56
CA THR A 95 -2.24 -9.95 18.79
C THR A 95 -2.16 -10.24 17.30
N VAL A 96 -2.83 -9.40 16.50
CA VAL A 96 -2.80 -9.51 15.04
C VAL A 96 -1.48 -8.95 14.52
N ASP A 97 -0.72 -9.76 13.79
CA ASP A 97 0.42 -9.27 13.01
C ASP A 97 -0.07 -8.68 11.69
N VAL A 98 -0.20 -7.36 11.68
CA VAL A 98 -0.73 -6.63 10.54
C VAL A 98 0.20 -6.66 9.34
N ASP A 99 1.51 -6.71 9.55
CA ASP A 99 2.47 -6.80 8.46
C ASP A 99 2.31 -8.15 7.74
N THR A 100 2.16 -9.24 8.51
CA THR A 100 1.86 -10.57 7.95
C THR A 100 0.51 -10.61 7.24
N VAL A 101 -0.52 -9.96 7.78
CA VAL A 101 -1.82 -9.83 7.10
C VAL A 101 -1.66 -9.09 5.77
N ALA A 102 -0.90 -8.00 5.72
CA ALA A 102 -0.63 -7.25 4.49
C ALA A 102 0.05 -8.11 3.42
N GLU A 103 1.02 -8.93 3.81
CA GLU A 103 1.68 -9.90 2.93
C GLU A 103 0.73 -10.97 2.41
N LEU A 104 -0.11 -11.55 3.27
CA LEU A 104 -1.10 -12.55 2.88
C LEU A 104 -2.13 -11.98 1.91
N ILE A 105 -2.58 -10.74 2.12
CA ILE A 105 -3.49 -10.03 1.20
C ILE A 105 -2.80 -9.82 -0.16
N ALA A 106 -1.55 -9.35 -0.16
CA ALA A 106 -0.81 -9.12 -1.39
C ALA A 106 -0.59 -10.42 -2.17
N GLY A 107 -0.25 -11.51 -1.49
CA GLY A 107 -0.12 -12.84 -2.08
C GLY A 107 -1.45 -13.39 -2.61
N GLY A 108 -2.52 -13.28 -1.83
CA GLY A 108 -3.87 -13.71 -2.25
C GLY A 108 -4.40 -12.94 -3.46
N LEU A 109 -4.03 -11.66 -3.59
CA LEU A 109 -4.37 -10.82 -4.74
C LEU A 109 -3.38 -10.96 -5.91
N ALA A 110 -2.35 -11.79 -5.78
CA ALA A 110 -1.26 -11.95 -6.74
C ALA A 110 -0.67 -10.60 -7.21
N LEU A 111 -0.46 -9.68 -6.26
CA LEU A 111 0.06 -8.36 -6.56
C LEU A 111 1.52 -8.41 -7.00
N THR A 112 1.88 -7.49 -7.90
CA THR A 112 3.27 -7.33 -8.35
C THR A 112 3.98 -6.29 -7.49
N GLY A 113 5.18 -6.64 -7.01
CA GLY A 113 6.03 -5.77 -6.22
C GLY A 113 6.01 -6.09 -4.72
N PRO A 114 6.92 -5.47 -3.94
CA PRO A 114 7.03 -5.75 -2.51
C PRO A 114 5.95 -5.02 -1.70
N VAL A 115 5.49 -5.67 -0.62
CA VAL A 115 4.74 -5.00 0.45
C VAL A 115 5.68 -4.05 1.18
N LYS A 116 5.25 -2.81 1.39
CA LYS A 116 6.03 -1.77 2.07
C LYS A 116 5.18 -1.01 3.08
N PRO A 117 5.56 -0.97 4.37
CA PRO A 117 4.94 -0.04 5.30
C PRO A 117 5.30 1.40 4.90
N VAL A 118 4.28 2.24 4.82
CA VAL A 118 4.41 3.68 4.56
C VAL A 118 4.29 4.46 5.88
N GLU A 119 3.30 4.08 6.69
CA GLU A 119 3.12 4.54 8.06
C GLU A 119 2.93 3.26 8.91
N PRO A 120 3.90 2.89 9.77
CA PRO A 120 3.84 1.65 10.54
C PRO A 120 2.51 1.48 11.29
N GLY A 121 1.92 0.29 11.22
CA GLY A 121 0.65 0.00 11.89
C GLY A 121 -0.58 0.67 11.25
N ARG A 122 -0.43 1.53 10.23
CA ARG A 122 -1.54 2.31 9.66
C ARG A 122 -1.68 2.20 8.14
N LEU A 123 -0.60 2.27 7.37
CA LEU A 123 -0.66 2.31 5.90
C LEU A 123 0.44 1.47 5.26
N TRP A 124 0.05 0.61 4.33
CA TRP A 124 0.96 -0.21 3.53
C TRP A 124 0.68 -0.08 2.05
N ARG A 125 1.74 -0.06 1.25
CA ARG A 125 1.68 -0.32 -0.19
C ARG A 125 1.81 -1.82 -0.38
N LEU A 126 0.79 -2.45 -0.93
CA LEU A 126 0.78 -3.91 -1.11
C LEU A 126 1.40 -4.33 -2.46
N GLY A 127 1.50 -3.40 -3.40
CA GLY A 127 2.00 -3.64 -4.75
C GLY A 127 1.06 -3.06 -5.80
N THR A 128 1.13 -3.63 -7.00
CA THR A 128 0.30 -3.20 -8.13
C THR A 128 -0.46 -4.36 -8.73
N THR A 129 -1.67 -4.09 -9.22
CA THR A 129 -2.47 -5.02 -10.01
C THR A 129 -2.84 -4.40 -11.36
N ARG A 130 -3.11 -5.25 -12.35
CA ARG A 130 -3.57 -4.81 -13.67
C ARG A 130 -5.09 -4.85 -13.72
N MET A 131 -5.71 -3.70 -13.98
CA MET A 131 -7.16 -3.57 -14.18
C MET A 131 -7.44 -2.98 -15.56
N GLY A 132 -7.99 -3.80 -16.45
CA GLY A 132 -8.17 -3.46 -17.86
C GLY A 132 -6.83 -3.11 -18.53
N GLN A 133 -6.70 -1.86 -18.99
CA GLN A 133 -5.47 -1.33 -19.60
C GLN A 133 -4.57 -0.55 -18.62
N SER A 134 -4.99 -0.40 -17.36
CA SER A 134 -4.28 0.39 -16.35
C SER A 134 -3.58 -0.48 -15.30
N SER A 135 -2.36 -0.08 -14.90
CA SER A 135 -1.75 -0.58 -13.66
C SER A 135 -2.22 0.30 -12.51
N ARG A 136 -2.62 -0.33 -11.39
CA ARG A 136 -3.14 0.37 -10.20
C ARG A 136 -2.38 -0.07 -8.97
N GLU A 137 -1.96 0.90 -8.18
CA GLU A 137 -1.41 0.67 -6.85
C GLU A 137 -2.53 0.20 -5.92
N VAL A 138 -2.23 -0.83 -5.12
CA VAL A 138 -3.11 -1.33 -4.06
C VAL A 138 -2.48 -0.99 -2.73
N VAL A 139 -3.25 -0.35 -1.86
CA VAL A 139 -2.82 0.04 -0.52
C VAL A 139 -3.77 -0.52 0.53
N LEU A 140 -3.24 -0.86 1.69
CA LEU A 140 -4.00 -1.26 2.87
C LEU A 140 -3.97 -0.11 3.87
N PHE A 141 -5.14 0.34 4.31
CA PHE A 141 -5.27 1.47 5.22
C PHE A 141 -6.11 1.09 6.44
N ARG A 142 -5.53 1.25 7.63
CA ARG A 142 -6.17 1.00 8.93
C ARG A 142 -6.60 2.26 9.61
N GLN A 143 -7.72 2.17 10.33
CA GLN A 143 -8.27 3.28 11.12
C GLN A 143 -8.36 4.58 10.30
N PRO A 144 -9.03 4.55 9.13
CA PRO A 144 -9.16 5.72 8.27
C PRO A 144 -9.93 6.87 8.95
N ASP A 145 -10.81 6.54 9.89
CA ASP A 145 -11.70 7.48 10.60
C ASP A 145 -11.04 8.13 11.82
N ALA A 146 -9.82 7.70 12.19
CA ALA A 146 -9.07 8.34 13.27
C ALA A 146 -8.71 9.79 12.91
N GLU A 147 -8.43 10.60 13.94
CA GLU A 147 -8.15 12.04 13.80
C GLU A 147 -7.02 12.35 12.81
N ASP A 148 -6.00 11.50 12.76
CA ASP A 148 -4.85 11.63 11.85
C ASP A 148 -5.04 10.93 10.49
N GLY A 149 -6.22 10.35 10.24
CA GLY A 149 -6.52 9.58 9.03
C GLY A 149 -6.29 10.38 7.74
N ALA A 150 -6.71 11.64 7.70
CA ALA A 150 -6.49 12.51 6.54
C ALA A 150 -5.01 12.81 6.28
N ARG A 151 -4.19 12.94 7.34
CA ARG A 151 -2.73 13.13 7.23
C ARG A 151 -2.08 11.88 6.63
N ILE A 152 -2.51 10.69 7.07
CA ILE A 152 -1.98 9.43 6.56
C ILE A 152 -2.41 9.20 5.12
N ALA A 153 -3.70 9.44 4.80
CA ALA A 153 -4.26 9.32 3.46
C ALA A 153 -3.54 10.20 2.42
N ALA A 154 -2.92 11.30 2.84
CA ALA A 154 -2.10 12.14 1.95
C ALA A 154 -0.87 11.45 1.35
N HIS A 155 -0.42 10.33 1.93
CA HIS A 155 0.66 9.51 1.38
C HIS A 155 0.21 8.60 0.23
N ILE A 156 -1.11 8.46 0.04
CA ILE A 156 -1.71 7.71 -1.07
C ILE A 156 -1.69 8.61 -2.31
N GLY A 157 -1.02 8.13 -3.37
CA GLY A 157 -0.77 8.92 -4.58
C GLY A 157 -2.05 9.45 -5.23
N GLN A 158 -2.15 10.78 -5.36
CA GLN A 158 -3.34 11.46 -5.87
C GLN A 158 -3.44 11.52 -7.41
N THR A 159 -2.34 11.23 -8.11
CA THR A 159 -2.25 11.32 -9.57
C THR A 159 -2.67 10.02 -10.27
N GLY A 160 -2.74 8.91 -9.54
CA GLY A 160 -3.17 7.60 -10.05
C GLY A 160 -4.65 7.30 -9.78
N ARG A 161 -5.02 6.03 -9.95
CA ARG A 161 -6.31 5.48 -9.52
C ARG A 161 -6.06 4.34 -8.53
N PRO A 162 -5.58 4.63 -7.32
CA PRO A 162 -5.25 3.59 -6.36
C PRO A 162 -6.51 2.88 -5.87
N ILE A 163 -6.32 1.63 -5.45
CA ILE A 163 -7.34 0.82 -4.78
C ILE A 163 -6.96 0.81 -3.30
N VAL A 164 -7.87 1.27 -2.45
CA VAL A 164 -7.67 1.27 -1.00
C VAL A 164 -8.46 0.12 -0.39
N LEU A 165 -7.76 -0.75 0.30
CA LEU A 165 -8.32 -1.83 1.11
C LEU A 165 -8.39 -1.39 2.58
N PHE A 166 -9.48 -1.75 3.27
CA PHE A 166 -9.72 -1.47 4.70
C PHE A 166 -10.56 -2.60 5.31
N ALA A 167 -10.63 -2.78 6.64
CA ALA A 167 -11.27 -3.98 7.20
C ALA A 167 -12.79 -4.03 6.99
N GLY A 168 -13.50 -2.95 7.33
CA GLY A 168 -14.98 -2.94 7.24
C GLY A 168 -15.65 -1.57 7.18
N GLY A 169 -15.16 -0.55 7.89
CA GLY A 169 -15.72 0.81 7.83
C GLY A 169 -15.22 1.56 6.60
N GLU A 170 -16.12 1.90 5.66
CA GLU A 170 -15.72 2.67 4.47
C GLU A 170 -15.30 4.09 4.88
N PRO A 171 -14.07 4.53 4.53
CA PRO A 171 -13.60 5.86 4.87
C PRO A 171 -14.53 6.94 4.30
N PRO A 172 -14.94 7.95 5.09
CA PRO A 172 -15.77 9.03 4.59
C PRO A 172 -14.98 9.86 3.56
N PRO A 173 -15.66 10.52 2.61
CA PRO A 173 -15.00 11.31 1.58
C PRO A 173 -14.04 12.39 2.11
N SER A 174 -14.29 12.89 3.33
CA SER A 174 -13.49 13.92 4.01
C SER A 174 -12.07 13.49 4.38
N VAL A 175 -11.79 12.18 4.45
CA VAL A 175 -10.44 11.65 4.72
C VAL A 175 -9.49 11.90 3.54
N TRP A 176 -10.03 12.06 2.33
CA TRP A 176 -9.22 12.15 1.12
C TRP A 176 -8.86 13.61 0.81
N PRO A 177 -7.56 13.95 0.63
CA PRO A 177 -7.13 15.31 0.34
C PRO A 177 -7.44 15.75 -1.11
N GLY A 178 -8.02 14.87 -1.91
CA GLY A 178 -8.28 15.09 -3.32
C GLY A 178 -9.37 14.16 -3.83
N ARG A 179 -9.11 13.50 -4.96
CA ARG A 179 -10.06 12.55 -5.52
C ARG A 179 -10.15 11.34 -4.59
N THR A 180 -11.37 11.00 -4.14
CA THR A 180 -11.63 9.76 -3.42
C THR A 180 -11.13 8.58 -4.27
N PRO A 181 -10.35 7.64 -3.73
CA PRO A 181 -9.92 6.45 -4.47
C PRO A 181 -11.00 5.37 -4.48
N ALA A 182 -10.78 4.28 -5.20
CA ALA A 182 -11.67 3.13 -5.14
C ALA A 182 -11.47 2.42 -3.79
N CYS A 183 -12.46 2.49 -2.91
CA CYS A 183 -12.40 1.96 -1.55
C CYS A 183 -13.09 0.59 -1.51
N VAL A 184 -12.41 -0.45 -1.02
CA VAL A 184 -12.94 -1.81 -0.93
C VAL A 184 -12.70 -2.42 0.45
N ALA A 185 -13.78 -2.84 1.11
CA ALA A 185 -13.71 -3.53 2.39
C ALA A 185 -13.18 -4.96 2.20
N LEU A 186 -12.14 -5.33 2.94
CA LEU A 186 -11.58 -6.68 3.00
C LEU A 186 -12.63 -7.71 3.39
N SER A 187 -13.48 -7.39 4.36
CA SER A 187 -14.62 -8.22 4.76
C SER A 187 -15.55 -8.59 3.59
N ARG A 188 -15.63 -7.78 2.52
CA ARG A 188 -16.45 -8.10 1.35
C ARG A 188 -15.77 -9.04 0.36
N VAL A 189 -14.45 -8.92 0.18
CA VAL A 189 -13.71 -9.59 -0.90
C VAL A 189 -12.85 -10.76 -0.42
N LEU A 190 -12.63 -10.89 0.89
CA LEU A 190 -11.84 -11.94 1.50
C LEU A 190 -12.72 -12.96 2.22
N SER A 191 -12.35 -14.23 2.07
CA SER A 191 -12.90 -15.36 2.79
C SER A 191 -11.80 -16.32 3.23
N HIS A 192 -12.12 -17.30 4.07
CA HIS A 192 -11.19 -18.33 4.52
C HIS A 192 -11.84 -19.70 4.30
N ASN A 193 -11.06 -20.68 3.81
CA ASN A 193 -11.53 -22.04 3.54
C ASN A 193 -10.79 -23.12 4.37
N GLY A 194 -10.27 -22.76 5.55
CA GLY A 194 -9.59 -23.69 6.45
C GLY A 194 -8.09 -23.86 6.17
N THR A 195 -7.63 -23.55 4.96
CA THR A 195 -6.22 -23.70 4.54
C THR A 195 -5.56 -22.40 4.11
N GLY A 196 -6.33 -21.33 3.90
CA GLY A 196 -5.79 -20.07 3.45
C GLY A 196 -6.84 -18.99 3.22
N LEU A 197 -6.34 -17.76 3.14
CA LEU A 197 -7.12 -16.60 2.73
C LEU A 197 -7.44 -16.73 1.24
N GLN A 198 -8.72 -16.63 0.90
CA GLN A 198 -9.23 -16.65 -0.46
C GLN A 198 -9.74 -15.25 -0.81
N VAL A 199 -9.36 -14.77 -1.98
CA VAL A 199 -9.88 -13.52 -2.53
C VAL A 199 -10.91 -13.83 -3.61
N ASP A 200 -12.00 -13.07 -3.66
CA ASP A 200 -12.87 -12.99 -4.82
C ASP A 200 -12.37 -11.87 -5.77
N PRO A 201 -11.55 -12.20 -6.81
CA PRO A 201 -11.01 -11.21 -7.72
C PRO A 201 -12.09 -10.58 -8.61
N PHE A 202 -13.19 -11.28 -8.89
CA PHE A 202 -14.28 -10.77 -9.70
C PHE A 202 -15.06 -9.71 -8.94
N LEU A 203 -15.39 -9.99 -7.67
CA LEU A 203 -16.05 -9.02 -6.81
C LEU A 203 -15.17 -7.80 -6.55
N LEU A 204 -13.87 -7.98 -6.32
CA LEU A 204 -12.93 -6.86 -6.21
C LEU A 204 -12.97 -5.99 -7.47
N HIS A 205 -12.88 -6.61 -8.65
CA HIS A 205 -12.89 -5.89 -9.92
C HIS A 205 -14.20 -5.11 -10.12
N ASP A 206 -15.34 -5.75 -9.84
CA ASP A 206 -16.66 -5.14 -9.95
C ASP A 206 -16.84 -3.95 -9.00
N LEU A 207 -16.43 -4.08 -7.73
CA LEU A 207 -16.49 -2.99 -6.75
C LEU A 207 -15.63 -1.79 -7.18
N VAL A 208 -14.42 -2.03 -7.67
CA VAL A 208 -13.54 -0.96 -8.16
C VAL A 208 -14.12 -0.29 -9.40
N SER A 209 -14.67 -1.06 -10.35
CA SER A 209 -15.32 -0.52 -11.54
C SER A 209 -16.52 0.36 -11.18
N ARG A 210 -17.36 -0.07 -10.25
CA ARG A 210 -18.51 0.72 -9.77
C ARG A 210 -18.07 2.02 -9.09
N ALA A 211 -17.04 1.98 -8.25
CA ALA A 211 -16.49 3.18 -7.62
C ALA A 211 -15.95 4.17 -8.67
N ASP A 212 -15.28 3.65 -9.69
CA ASP A 212 -14.76 4.43 -10.80
C ASP A 212 -15.86 5.12 -11.64
N ASP A 213 -16.96 4.42 -11.91
CA ASP A 213 -18.10 4.95 -12.65
C ASP A 213 -18.81 6.07 -11.86
N LEU A 214 -19.04 5.85 -10.56
CA LEU A 214 -19.63 6.86 -9.67
C LEU A 214 -18.78 8.14 -9.62
N GLN A 215 -17.45 7.99 -9.58
CA GLN A 215 -16.56 9.15 -9.62
C GLN A 215 -16.58 9.87 -10.96
N SER A 216 -16.64 9.12 -12.06
CA SER A 216 -16.72 9.70 -13.40
C SER A 216 -18.02 10.51 -13.59
N GLN A 217 -19.13 10.03 -13.03
CA GLN A 217 -20.41 10.75 -13.02
C GLN A 217 -20.37 12.00 -12.13
N THR A 218 -19.77 11.91 -10.94
CA THR A 218 -19.62 13.05 -10.02
C THR A 218 -18.80 14.19 -10.64
N HIS A 219 -17.74 13.85 -11.38
CA HIS A 219 -16.92 14.84 -12.11
C HIS A 219 -17.54 15.33 -13.43
N ALA A 220 -18.63 14.69 -13.90
CA ALA A 220 -19.37 15.13 -15.08
C ALA A 220 -20.40 16.24 -14.76
N ILE A 221 -20.67 16.53 -13.48
CA ILE A 221 -21.48 17.68 -13.06
C ILE A 221 -20.70 18.96 -13.42
N PRO A 222 -21.25 19.87 -14.25
CA PRO A 222 -20.48 20.95 -14.83
C PRO A 222 -20.09 22.00 -13.78
N ILE A 223 -18.81 22.01 -13.40
CA ILE A 223 -18.15 23.15 -12.77
C ILE A 223 -17.98 24.24 -13.84
N ASP A 224 -18.28 25.50 -13.49
CA ASP A 224 -18.18 26.70 -14.34
C ASP A 224 -16.99 26.63 -15.33
N PRO A 225 -17.21 26.83 -16.65
CA PRO A 225 -16.19 26.69 -17.69
C PRO A 225 -14.90 27.49 -17.48
N LYS A 226 -14.91 28.58 -16.69
CA LYS A 226 -13.69 29.31 -16.31
C LYS A 226 -12.80 28.51 -15.36
N SER A 227 -13.38 27.83 -14.38
CA SER A 227 -12.66 27.04 -13.37
C SER A 227 -12.02 25.80 -13.98
N ARG A 228 -12.71 25.12 -14.92
CA ARG A 228 -12.19 23.96 -15.65
C ARG A 228 -10.98 24.33 -16.52
N LYS A 229 -11.02 25.48 -17.20
CA LYS A 229 -9.87 26.00 -17.98
C LYS A 229 -8.67 26.35 -17.10
N LEU A 230 -8.91 26.82 -15.88
CA LEU A 230 -7.84 27.18 -14.95
C LEU A 230 -7.11 25.94 -14.41
N VAL A 231 -7.86 24.91 -13.99
CA VAL A 231 -7.30 23.65 -13.46
C VAL A 231 -6.57 22.86 -14.55
N VAL A 232 -7.17 22.72 -15.74
CA VAL A 232 -6.54 22.04 -16.89
C VAL A 232 -5.29 22.79 -17.34
N ARG A 233 -5.30 24.13 -17.39
CA ARG A 233 -4.08 24.92 -17.67
C ARG A 233 -3.00 24.71 -16.61
N ARG A 234 -3.37 24.57 -15.33
CA ARG A 234 -2.40 24.40 -14.24
C ARG A 234 -1.75 23.01 -14.29
N GLN A 235 -2.54 21.98 -14.58
CA GLN A 235 -2.05 20.59 -14.73
C GLN A 235 -1.21 20.41 -15.99
N LEU A 236 -1.68 20.89 -17.16
CA LEU A 236 -0.89 20.86 -18.39
C LEU A 236 0.40 21.67 -18.27
N LYS A 237 0.36 22.81 -17.58
CA LYS A 237 1.57 23.60 -17.32
C LYS A 237 2.54 22.87 -16.41
N ALA A 238 2.08 22.18 -15.36
CA ALA A 238 2.95 21.39 -14.48
C ALA A 238 3.57 20.20 -15.21
N GLU A 239 2.79 19.50 -16.04
CA GLU A 239 3.25 18.33 -16.80
C GLU A 239 4.19 18.74 -17.95
N LEU A 240 3.88 19.81 -18.70
CA LEU A 240 4.83 20.39 -19.67
C LEU A 240 6.10 20.88 -18.97
N THR A 241 6.00 21.52 -17.80
CA THR A 241 7.20 22.01 -17.09
C THR A 241 8.08 20.85 -16.67
N SER A 242 7.50 19.75 -16.16
CA SER A 242 8.25 18.53 -15.81
C SER A 242 8.90 17.86 -17.03
N HIS A 243 8.20 17.76 -18.17
CA HIS A 243 8.75 17.18 -19.39
C HIS A 243 9.81 18.05 -20.06
N LEU A 244 9.63 19.38 -20.01
CA LEU A 244 10.62 20.36 -20.48
C LEU A 244 11.84 20.41 -19.56
N GLU A 245 11.68 20.18 -18.26
CA GLU A 245 12.81 20.09 -17.32
C GLU A 245 13.62 18.81 -17.56
N ASP A 246 12.97 17.66 -17.78
CA ASP A 246 13.64 16.40 -18.06
C ASP A 246 14.35 16.40 -19.43
N SER A 247 13.75 16.97 -20.47
CA SER A 247 14.41 17.06 -21.79
C SER A 247 15.69 17.90 -21.73
N ASN A 248 15.69 18.98 -20.96
CA ASN A 248 16.87 19.82 -20.75
C ASN A 248 17.96 19.09 -19.93
N LEU A 249 17.57 18.34 -18.90
CA LEU A 249 18.52 17.52 -18.11
C LEU A 249 19.17 16.43 -18.98
N VAL A 250 18.39 15.77 -19.83
CA VAL A 250 18.85 14.75 -20.77
C VAL A 250 19.75 15.34 -21.85
N ALA A 251 19.39 16.51 -22.42
CA ALA A 251 20.21 17.21 -23.41
C ALA A 251 21.56 17.65 -22.84
N ALA A 252 21.60 18.19 -21.62
CA ALA A 252 22.86 18.53 -20.96
C ALA A 252 23.73 17.30 -20.69
N TYR A 253 23.12 16.17 -20.32
CA TYR A 253 23.85 14.91 -20.19
C TYR A 253 24.46 14.45 -21.52
N ARG A 254 23.72 14.57 -22.63
CA ARG A 254 24.24 14.26 -23.98
C ARG A 254 25.45 15.12 -24.33
N GLN A 255 25.38 16.42 -24.07
CA GLN A 255 26.44 17.38 -24.43
C GLN A 255 27.72 17.18 -23.62
N HIS A 256 27.61 16.83 -22.33
CA HIS A 256 28.75 16.76 -21.42
C HIS A 256 29.24 15.33 -21.12
N GLY A 257 28.45 14.29 -21.44
CA GLY A 257 28.82 12.88 -21.24
C GLY A 257 28.90 12.42 -19.78
N SER A 258 28.96 13.35 -18.82
CA SER A 258 29.02 13.11 -17.38
C SER A 258 27.86 13.80 -16.66
N MET A 259 27.19 13.08 -15.75
CA MET A 259 26.07 13.62 -14.97
C MET A 259 26.50 14.76 -14.04
N ARG A 260 27.75 14.72 -13.56
CA ARG A 260 28.29 15.74 -12.65
C ARG A 260 28.60 17.03 -13.41
N GLU A 261 29.12 16.89 -14.62
CA GLU A 261 29.45 18.02 -15.49
C GLU A 261 28.18 18.66 -16.05
N ALA A 262 27.20 17.85 -16.49
CA ALA A 262 25.89 18.32 -16.91
C ALA A 262 25.16 19.11 -15.79
N ALA A 263 25.19 18.61 -14.56
CA ALA A 263 24.61 19.30 -13.41
C ALA A 263 25.31 20.63 -13.10
N THR A 264 26.65 20.65 -13.20
CA THR A 264 27.46 21.86 -12.97
C THR A 264 27.20 22.91 -14.06
N ALA A 265 27.16 22.50 -15.31
CA ALA A 265 26.87 23.37 -16.46
C ALA A 265 25.46 23.97 -16.36
N LEU A 266 24.45 23.15 -16.07
CA LEU A 266 23.06 23.61 -15.91
C LEU A 266 22.87 24.52 -14.70
N THR A 267 23.59 24.27 -13.60
CA THR A 267 23.55 25.15 -12.43
C THR A 267 24.09 26.54 -12.78
N LYS A 268 25.17 26.60 -13.56
CA LYS A 268 25.79 27.84 -14.04
C LYS A 268 24.88 28.59 -15.03
N GLU A 269 24.22 27.87 -15.93
CA GLU A 269 23.33 28.44 -16.95
C GLU A 269 22.00 28.95 -16.36
N ARG A 270 21.43 28.21 -15.40
CA ARG A 270 20.09 28.50 -14.84
C ARG A 270 20.12 29.36 -13.58
N GLY A 271 21.28 29.54 -12.96
CA GLY A 271 21.43 30.26 -11.69
C GLY A 271 20.71 29.60 -10.51
N LYS A 272 20.29 28.32 -10.65
CA LYS A 272 19.64 27.51 -9.60
C LYS A 272 20.36 26.17 -9.46
N PRO A 273 20.46 25.60 -8.26
CA PRO A 273 21.20 24.36 -8.05
C PRO A 273 20.51 23.19 -8.77
N VAL A 274 21.22 22.59 -9.71
CA VAL A 274 20.87 21.32 -10.34
C VAL A 274 21.83 20.27 -9.81
N THR A 275 21.30 19.21 -9.19
CA THR A 275 22.14 18.15 -8.61
C THR A 275 22.40 17.03 -9.61
N LYS A 276 23.49 16.28 -9.41
CA LYS A 276 23.78 15.05 -10.19
C LYS A 276 22.58 14.09 -10.19
N ASP A 277 21.89 13.96 -9.06
CA ASP A 277 20.78 13.01 -8.92
C ASP A 277 19.52 13.43 -9.70
N MET A 278 19.36 14.72 -9.98
CA MET A 278 18.32 15.20 -10.91
C MET A 278 18.61 14.73 -12.33
N VAL A 279 19.86 14.91 -12.79
CA VAL A 279 20.32 14.46 -14.11
C VAL A 279 20.22 12.93 -14.23
N GLN A 280 20.69 12.20 -13.21
CA GLN A 280 20.62 10.74 -13.14
C GLN A 280 19.17 10.25 -13.28
N ARG A 281 18.22 10.82 -12.54
CA ARG A 281 16.82 10.41 -12.59
C ARG A 281 16.19 10.68 -13.97
N ALA A 282 16.49 11.82 -14.57
CA ALA A 282 16.02 12.16 -15.92
C ALA A 282 16.58 11.18 -16.98
N VAL A 283 17.88 10.87 -16.92
CA VAL A 283 18.52 9.89 -17.80
C VAL A 283 17.96 8.48 -17.60
N THR A 284 17.73 8.06 -16.35
CA THR A 284 17.10 6.76 -16.04
C THR A 284 15.67 6.69 -16.61
N ARG A 285 14.87 7.76 -16.48
CA ARG A 285 13.53 7.83 -17.08
C ARG A 285 13.56 7.80 -18.61
N ALA A 286 14.60 8.36 -19.22
CA ALA A 286 14.82 8.35 -20.67
C ALA A 286 15.38 7.02 -21.22
N GLY A 287 15.39 5.94 -20.42
CA GLY A 287 15.87 4.61 -20.85
C GLY A 287 17.33 4.31 -20.51
N GLY A 288 17.98 5.16 -19.71
CA GLY A 288 19.34 4.96 -19.23
C GLY A 288 20.42 5.56 -20.13
N ALA A 289 21.65 5.65 -19.61
CA ALA A 289 22.77 6.35 -20.25
C ALA A 289 23.05 5.86 -21.69
N LYS A 290 23.00 4.53 -21.90
CA LYS A 290 23.23 3.92 -23.21
C LYS A 290 22.16 4.32 -24.23
N ALA A 291 20.89 4.37 -23.83
CA ALA A 291 19.79 4.75 -24.72
C ALA A 291 19.84 6.25 -25.07
N VAL A 292 20.19 7.09 -24.10
CA VAL A 292 20.29 8.55 -24.28
C VAL A 292 21.43 8.94 -25.21
N LEU A 293 22.54 8.21 -25.19
CA LEU A 293 23.70 8.44 -26.07
C LEU A 293 23.49 7.81 -27.46
N ASN A 294 22.88 6.62 -27.54
CA ASN A 294 22.65 5.92 -28.80
C ASN A 294 21.52 6.51 -29.66
N SER A 295 20.75 7.47 -29.15
CA SER A 295 19.65 8.07 -29.92
C SER A 295 20.13 8.96 -31.09
N GLU A 296 21.42 9.29 -31.19
CA GLU A 296 21.99 9.97 -32.37
C GLU A 296 22.26 9.04 -33.55
N ASP A 297 22.55 7.75 -33.32
CA ASP A 297 22.93 6.82 -34.39
C ASP A 297 21.75 6.44 -35.31
N SER A 298 20.52 6.80 -34.94
CA SER A 298 19.30 6.47 -35.71
C SER A 298 18.75 7.63 -36.53
N GLU A 299 19.28 8.85 -36.38
CA GLU A 299 18.83 10.05 -37.12
C GLU A 299 19.93 10.61 -38.05
N SER A 300 20.62 9.78 -38.85
CA SER A 300 21.15 10.19 -40.18
C SER A 300 21.98 9.08 -40.83
N VAL A 301 21.50 8.52 -41.96
CA VAL A 301 22.20 8.41 -43.28
C VAL A 301 21.17 7.84 -44.26
N THR A 302 20.29 8.66 -44.83
CA THR A 302 19.69 8.35 -46.14
C THR A 302 20.70 8.73 -47.21
N ARG A 303 21.53 7.76 -47.61
CA ARG A 303 22.41 7.90 -48.77
C ARG A 303 21.55 7.74 -50.01
N THR A 304 21.12 8.84 -50.61
CA THR A 304 20.46 8.83 -51.92
C THR A 304 21.46 8.37 -52.96
N VAL A 305 21.39 7.10 -53.36
CA VAL A 305 22.13 6.59 -54.52
C VAL A 305 21.39 7.04 -55.77
N ALA A 306 21.93 8.05 -56.45
CA ALA A 306 21.53 8.39 -57.81
C ALA A 306 21.90 7.24 -58.75
N SER A 307 20.91 6.47 -59.19
CA SER A 307 21.09 5.47 -60.24
C SER A 307 21.24 6.19 -61.59
N HIS A 308 22.47 6.39 -62.03
CA HIS A 308 22.75 6.85 -63.38
C HIS A 308 22.44 5.73 -64.38
N ARG A 309 21.37 5.91 -65.16
CA ARG A 309 21.03 5.06 -66.30
C ARG A 309 22.03 5.37 -67.43
N ARG A 310 22.85 4.38 -67.83
CA ARG A 310 23.70 4.46 -69.02
C ARG A 310 22.84 4.17 -70.25
N ASP A 311 22.61 5.17 -71.09
CA ASP A 311 22.13 4.97 -72.45
C ASP A 311 23.21 4.24 -73.26
N LYS A 312 22.82 3.09 -73.83
CA LYS A 312 23.55 2.43 -74.92
C LYS A 312 22.92 2.88 -76.23
N GLY A 313 23.44 3.96 -76.81
CA GLY A 313 23.25 4.28 -78.22
C GLY A 313 24.37 3.64 -79.04
N GLY A 314 24.05 2.56 -79.76
CA GLY A 314 24.94 1.90 -80.70
C GLY A 314 25.06 2.69 -82.02
N ARG A 315 26.26 2.65 -82.61
CA ARG A 315 26.48 2.90 -84.05
C ARG A 315 25.60 1.93 -84.86
N PHE A 316 24.77 2.45 -85.76
CA PHE A 316 24.82 2.32 -87.22
C PHE A 316 23.66 3.09 -87.83
#